data_AF-A0A925XWK4-F1
#
_entry.id   AF-A0A925XWK4-F1
#
_cell.length_a   1.000
_cell.length_b   1.000
_cell.length_c   1.000
_cell.angle_alpha   90.00
_cell.angle_beta   90.00
_cell.angle_gamma   90.00
#
_symmetry.space_group_name_H-M   'P 1'
#
loop_
_entity.id
_entity.type
_entity.pdbx_description
1 polymer ?
#
loop_
_entity_poly.entity_id
_entity_poly.type
_entity_poly.pdbx_seq_one_letter_code
_entity_poly.pdbx_strand_id
1 'polypeptide(L)'
;MLPGELLSHFYDNGQVVPRYLTIGPANLAIASTVIEQFRALQGKSQAQLDRMLAELEGEHPDYRVRRGLVHLLKNTFCTFERHSPLEPQILRARAFALAAQSVPLPRQTQVTLRQLAGALSAELGREVFPDELQTALYADLPQNQILVRFDPPAPEALLHRYNLAQVQGVFYRATQVTLQVHRNDPGEYKNLFKYLKLFGLMTYIEGDPDHGFTLTIDGPTSLFRPNTHYGLALAKLLPALLHVTRWSLSATLVQRDPLTHKTRTGTFDLDSACSLVSHYPAGKPFDSMLEQSFAEQWRTHKTDWVLEREVNLLPIPGSVMIPDFRLVHPDGRWFVLELVGYWRPEYLRKKFAQVHKCGCENLILAVSERLNLEKAGVKLDGLPARIVWFKEKLLPRAVLAVLD
;
A
#
# COMPACT_ATOMS: atom_id res chain seq x y z
N MET A 1 -3.05 -7.42 5.71
CA MET A 1 -3.94 -6.98 6.80
C MET A 1 -4.89 -8.10 7.12
N LEU A 2 -5.48 -8.13 8.31
CA LEU A 2 -6.41 -9.19 8.71
C LEU A 2 -7.87 -8.78 8.44
N PRO A 3 -8.75 -9.74 8.12
CA PRO A 3 -10.19 -9.54 8.04
C PRO A 3 -10.79 -9.41 9.45
N GLY A 4 -11.97 -8.78 9.54
CA GLY A 4 -12.59 -8.42 10.82
C GLY A 4 -12.83 -9.59 11.77
N GLU A 5 -13.07 -10.79 11.26
CA GLU A 5 -13.29 -12.01 12.05
C GLU A 5 -12.01 -12.56 12.72
N LEU A 6 -10.84 -12.21 12.19
CA LEU A 6 -9.53 -12.62 12.72
C LEU A 6 -8.91 -11.54 13.62
N LEU A 7 -9.59 -10.40 13.77
CA LEU A 7 -9.18 -9.36 14.70
C LEU A 7 -9.55 -9.75 16.13
N SER A 8 -8.60 -9.62 17.04
CA SER A 8 -8.79 -9.86 18.46
C SER A 8 -8.41 -8.60 19.24
N HIS A 9 -9.37 -8.08 20.00
CA HIS A 9 -9.20 -6.94 20.89
C HIS A 9 -10.05 -7.16 22.13
N PHE A 10 -9.69 -6.50 23.22
CA PHE A 10 -10.50 -6.38 24.41
C PHE A 10 -10.77 -4.91 24.70
N TYR A 11 -11.69 -4.68 25.64
CA TYR A 11 -12.03 -3.35 26.11
C TYR A 11 -11.50 -3.17 27.52
N ASP A 12 -10.80 -2.08 27.74
CA ASP A 12 -10.34 -1.66 29.06
C ASP A 12 -10.72 -0.19 29.26
N ASN A 13 -11.60 0.10 30.23
CA ASN A 13 -12.07 1.46 30.54
C ASN A 13 -12.50 2.32 29.34
N GLY A 14 -13.12 1.69 28.31
CA GLY A 14 -13.57 2.38 27.09
C GLY A 14 -12.51 2.47 25.98
N GLN A 15 -11.28 2.03 26.26
CA GLN A 15 -10.22 1.89 25.28
C GLN A 15 -10.25 0.50 24.63
N VAL A 16 -10.04 0.45 23.32
CA VAL A 16 -9.90 -0.79 22.55
C VAL A 16 -8.44 -1.18 22.54
N VAL A 17 -8.11 -2.35 23.10
CA VAL A 17 -6.72 -2.84 23.15
C VAL A 17 -6.58 -4.05 22.23
N PRO A 18 -5.81 -3.94 21.13
CA PRO A 18 -5.50 -5.08 20.26
C PRO A 18 -4.72 -6.16 21.01
N ARG A 19 -5.02 -7.42 20.70
CA ARG A 19 -4.30 -8.55 21.31
C ARG A 19 -3.00 -8.80 20.55
N TYR A 20 -1.88 -8.37 21.14
CA TYR A 20 -0.54 -8.65 20.65
C TYR A 20 -0.09 -10.07 20.98
N LEU A 21 0.73 -10.64 20.09
CA LEU A 21 1.53 -11.82 20.36
C LEU A 21 2.91 -11.39 20.83
N THR A 22 3.38 -12.02 21.91
CA THR A 22 4.77 -11.89 22.33
C THR A 22 5.69 -12.61 21.35
N ILE A 23 6.89 -12.07 21.12
CA ILE A 23 7.94 -12.73 20.35
C ILE A 23 8.66 -13.73 21.27
N GLY A 24 7.91 -14.75 21.70
CA GLY A 24 8.38 -15.80 22.59
C GLY A 24 8.47 -17.16 21.89
N PRO A 25 9.13 -18.15 22.52
CA PRO A 25 9.39 -19.46 21.91
C PRO A 25 8.11 -20.18 21.49
N ALA A 26 7.02 -20.07 22.26
CA ALA A 26 5.73 -20.69 21.92
C ALA A 26 5.12 -20.13 20.62
N ASN A 27 5.06 -18.79 20.49
CA ASN A 27 4.50 -18.17 19.28
C ASN A 27 5.42 -18.33 18.07
N LEU A 28 6.74 -18.32 18.28
CA LEU A 28 7.71 -18.60 17.23
C LEU A 28 7.57 -20.03 16.72
N ALA A 29 7.37 -21.01 17.60
CA ALA A 29 7.11 -22.40 17.19
C ALA A 29 5.84 -22.50 16.34
N ILE A 30 4.76 -21.82 16.72
CA ILE A 30 3.52 -21.78 15.91
C ILE A 30 3.80 -21.18 14.53
N ALA A 31 4.47 -20.02 14.47
CA ALA A 31 4.80 -19.37 13.20
C ALA A 31 5.68 -20.26 12.31
N SER A 32 6.73 -20.88 12.87
CA SER A 32 7.60 -21.81 12.16
C SER A 32 6.83 -23.00 11.59
N THR A 33 5.97 -23.63 12.39
CA THR A 33 5.14 -24.77 11.94
C THR A 33 4.28 -24.40 10.75
N VAL A 34 3.61 -23.24 10.79
CA VAL A 34 2.77 -22.80 9.65
C VAL A 34 3.62 -22.48 8.42
N ILE A 35 4.80 -21.86 8.59
CA ILE A 35 5.70 -21.58 7.47
C ILE A 35 6.18 -22.88 6.79
N GLU A 36 6.59 -23.88 7.57
CA GLU A 36 7.03 -25.17 7.03
C GLU A 36 5.90 -25.91 6.30
N GLN A 37 4.66 -25.78 6.77
CA GLN A 37 3.50 -26.34 6.07
C GLN A 37 3.31 -25.70 4.70
N PHE A 38 3.44 -24.38 4.59
CA PHE A 38 3.37 -23.72 3.28
C PHE A 38 4.52 -24.16 2.35
N ARG A 39 5.73 -24.40 2.88
CA ARG A 39 6.83 -24.98 2.09
C ARG A 39 6.50 -26.35 1.55
N ALA A 40 5.94 -27.23 2.38
CA ALA A 40 5.55 -28.58 1.98
C ALA A 40 4.41 -28.61 0.94
N LEU A 41 3.63 -27.53 0.84
CA LEU A 41 2.46 -27.42 -0.04
C LEU A 41 2.70 -26.64 -1.32
N GLN A 42 3.95 -26.25 -1.59
CA GLN A 42 4.30 -25.66 -2.87
C GLN A 42 3.99 -26.64 -4.02
N GLY A 43 3.38 -26.12 -5.10
CA GLY A 43 2.90 -26.92 -6.22
C GLY A 43 1.51 -27.56 -6.02
N LYS A 44 0.88 -27.40 -4.84
CA LYS A 44 -0.49 -27.86 -4.60
C LYS A 44 -1.53 -26.79 -4.97
N SER A 45 -2.76 -27.23 -5.16
CA SER A 45 -3.90 -26.33 -5.37
C SER A 45 -4.27 -25.59 -4.09
N GLN A 46 -4.87 -24.40 -4.24
CA GLN A 46 -5.39 -23.64 -3.11
C GLN A 46 -6.41 -24.44 -2.29
N ALA A 47 -7.24 -25.28 -2.91
CA ALA A 47 -8.20 -26.14 -2.22
C ALA A 47 -7.52 -27.17 -1.31
N GLN A 48 -6.42 -27.77 -1.76
CA GLN A 48 -5.63 -28.70 -0.95
C GLN A 48 -4.99 -27.99 0.24
N LEU A 49 -4.44 -26.79 0.00
CA LEU A 49 -3.91 -25.93 1.04
C LEU A 49 -5.00 -25.61 2.07
N ASP A 50 -6.14 -25.09 1.64
CA ASP A 50 -7.24 -24.70 2.52
C ASP A 50 -7.79 -25.90 3.33
N ARG A 51 -7.87 -27.10 2.73
CA ARG A 51 -8.27 -28.33 3.43
C ARG A 51 -7.28 -28.73 4.53
N MET A 52 -6.00 -28.80 4.21
CA MET A 52 -4.98 -29.20 5.18
C MET A 52 -4.85 -28.20 6.32
N LEU A 53 -5.03 -26.91 6.00
CA LEU A 53 -5.05 -25.87 7.02
C LEU A 53 -6.27 -25.99 7.94
N ALA A 54 -7.45 -26.34 7.40
CA ALA A 54 -8.66 -26.56 8.20
C ALA A 54 -8.53 -27.73 9.18
N GLU A 55 -7.86 -28.82 8.79
CA GLU A 55 -7.59 -29.97 9.66
C GLU A 55 -6.77 -29.57 10.90
N LEU A 56 -5.84 -28.63 10.73
CA LEU A 56 -4.94 -28.16 11.79
C LEU A 56 -5.57 -27.12 12.74
N GLU A 57 -6.75 -26.61 12.40
CA GLU A 57 -7.46 -25.63 13.23
C GLU A 57 -8.13 -26.28 14.46
N GLY A 58 -8.50 -27.56 14.36
CA GLY A 58 -9.25 -28.27 15.40
C GLY A 58 -8.42 -28.67 16.63
N GLU A 59 -7.09 -28.61 16.55
CA GLU A 59 -6.19 -29.21 17.55
C GLU A 59 -5.75 -28.25 18.68
N HIS A 60 -6.01 -26.94 18.57
CA HIS A 60 -5.52 -25.96 19.56
C HIS A 60 -6.52 -24.82 19.86
N PRO A 61 -6.63 -24.35 21.12
CA PRO A 61 -7.46 -23.20 21.48
C PRO A 61 -7.09 -21.88 20.77
N ASP A 62 -5.88 -21.79 20.19
CA ASP A 62 -5.39 -20.60 19.48
C ASP A 62 -5.70 -20.59 17.98
N TYR A 63 -6.78 -21.26 17.55
CA TYR A 63 -7.17 -21.38 16.14
C TYR A 63 -7.26 -20.01 15.42
N ARG A 64 -7.69 -18.94 16.11
CA ARG A 64 -7.74 -17.59 15.54
C ARG A 64 -6.37 -17.04 15.17
N VAL A 65 -5.37 -17.28 16.01
CA VAL A 65 -3.99 -16.83 15.77
C VAL A 65 -3.45 -17.56 14.55
N ARG A 66 -3.59 -18.89 14.51
CA ARG A 66 -3.17 -19.71 13.37
C ARG A 66 -3.83 -19.25 12.07
N ARG A 67 -5.17 -19.08 12.07
CA ARG A 67 -5.91 -18.53 10.92
C ARG A 67 -5.38 -17.18 10.46
N GLY A 68 -5.05 -16.29 11.40
CA GLY A 68 -4.46 -14.99 11.06
C GLY A 68 -3.07 -15.11 10.43
N LEU A 69 -2.19 -15.96 10.97
CA LEU A 69 -0.86 -16.21 10.39
C LEU A 69 -0.97 -16.81 8.98
N VAL A 70 -1.81 -17.82 8.81
CA VAL A 70 -2.14 -18.45 7.52
C VAL A 70 -2.65 -17.41 6.52
N HIS A 71 -3.58 -16.56 6.93
CA HIS A 71 -4.13 -15.52 6.07
C HIS A 71 -3.04 -14.55 5.59
N LEU A 72 -2.11 -14.18 6.48
CA LEU A 72 -0.99 -13.29 6.14
C LEU A 72 0.00 -13.96 5.18
N LEU A 73 0.33 -15.23 5.40
CA LEU A 73 1.18 -16.03 4.52
C LEU A 73 0.58 -16.15 3.12
N LYS A 74 -0.68 -16.56 3.04
CA LYS A 74 -1.42 -16.74 1.78
C LYS A 74 -1.51 -15.45 0.96
N ASN A 75 -1.75 -14.31 1.60
CA ASN A 75 -2.00 -13.05 0.88
C ASN A 75 -0.77 -12.19 0.62
N THR A 76 0.35 -12.43 1.33
CA THR A 76 1.53 -11.57 1.23
C THR A 76 2.76 -12.30 0.67
N PHE A 77 2.86 -13.60 0.89
CA PHE A 77 4.08 -14.38 0.62
C PHE A 77 3.87 -15.50 -0.41
N CYS A 78 2.65 -15.71 -0.88
CA CYS A 78 2.31 -16.74 -1.85
C CYS A 78 1.94 -16.10 -3.19
N THR A 79 2.39 -16.71 -4.29
CA THR A 79 1.92 -16.42 -5.65
C THR A 79 1.16 -17.63 -6.16
N PHE A 80 -0.12 -17.42 -6.45
CA PHE A 80 -1.00 -18.42 -7.04
C PHE A 80 -1.18 -18.12 -8.51
N GLU A 81 -1.02 -19.14 -9.36
CA GLU A 81 -1.20 -19.00 -10.79
C GLU A 81 -2.21 -20.01 -11.34
N ARG A 82 -2.81 -19.63 -12.46
CA ARG A 82 -3.73 -20.48 -13.22
C ARG A 82 -2.89 -21.39 -14.10
N HIS A 83 -2.96 -22.70 -13.88
CA HIS A 83 -2.27 -23.68 -14.70
C HIS A 83 -3.24 -24.31 -15.71
N SER A 84 -3.21 -23.84 -16.96
CA SER A 84 -4.08 -24.33 -18.04
C SER A 84 -3.43 -24.12 -19.41
N PRO A 85 -3.58 -25.07 -20.38
CA PRO A 85 -3.02 -24.91 -21.71
C PRO A 85 -3.71 -23.85 -22.57
N LEU A 86 -4.96 -23.53 -22.26
CA LEU A 86 -5.75 -22.48 -22.90
C LEU A 86 -6.50 -21.68 -21.82
N GLU A 87 -7.08 -20.54 -22.18
CA GLU A 87 -8.05 -19.89 -21.30
C GLU A 87 -9.18 -20.88 -20.92
N PRO A 88 -9.47 -21.12 -19.62
CA PRO A 88 -10.38 -22.17 -19.18
C PRO A 88 -11.78 -22.11 -19.80
N GLN A 89 -12.26 -20.92 -20.16
CA GLN A 89 -13.53 -20.73 -20.87
C GLN A 89 -13.50 -21.38 -22.27
N ILE A 90 -12.42 -21.18 -23.02
CA ILE A 90 -12.22 -21.77 -24.35
C ILE A 90 -12.06 -23.28 -24.22
N LEU A 91 -11.28 -23.72 -23.22
CA LEU A 91 -11.06 -25.14 -22.96
C LEU A 91 -12.38 -25.86 -22.66
N ARG A 92 -13.23 -25.29 -21.80
CA ARG A 92 -14.57 -25.82 -21.49
C ARG A 92 -15.48 -25.87 -22.72
N ALA A 93 -15.51 -24.81 -23.53
CA ALA A 93 -16.30 -24.79 -24.75
C ALA A 93 -15.92 -25.93 -25.71
N ARG A 94 -14.61 -26.14 -25.94
CA ARG A 94 -14.11 -27.23 -26.79
C ARG A 94 -14.38 -28.61 -26.19
N ALA A 95 -14.13 -28.79 -24.89
CA ALA A 95 -14.37 -30.05 -24.20
C ALA A 95 -15.85 -30.46 -24.24
N PHE A 96 -16.77 -29.53 -23.98
CA PHE A 96 -18.20 -29.82 -23.99
C PHE A 96 -18.77 -29.99 -25.39
N ALA A 97 -18.27 -29.23 -26.39
CA ALA A 97 -18.64 -29.44 -27.78
C ALA A 97 -18.23 -30.84 -28.29
N LEU A 98 -17.06 -31.33 -27.87
CA LEU A 98 -16.61 -32.69 -28.20
C LEU A 98 -17.43 -33.75 -27.44
N ALA A 99 -17.70 -33.52 -26.14
CA ALA A 99 -18.51 -34.44 -25.33
C ALA A 99 -19.93 -34.63 -25.90
N ALA A 100 -20.54 -33.54 -26.42
CA ALA A 100 -21.88 -33.56 -27.01
C ALA A 100 -22.04 -34.46 -28.24
N GLN A 101 -20.93 -34.87 -28.88
CA GLN A 101 -20.94 -35.78 -30.04
C GLN A 101 -21.08 -37.25 -29.64
N SER A 102 -21.13 -37.55 -28.34
CA SER A 102 -21.08 -38.91 -27.81
C SER A 102 -22.11 -39.14 -26.72
N VAL A 103 -22.45 -40.41 -26.46
CA VAL A 103 -23.41 -40.79 -25.41
C VAL A 103 -22.81 -40.46 -24.03
N PRO A 104 -23.57 -39.85 -23.10
CA PRO A 104 -23.07 -39.43 -21.79
C PRO A 104 -22.86 -40.63 -20.85
N LEU A 105 -21.75 -41.35 -21.05
CA LEU A 105 -21.30 -42.48 -20.23
C LEU A 105 -20.00 -42.12 -19.52
N PRO A 106 -19.78 -42.55 -18.26
CA PRO A 106 -18.55 -42.23 -17.51
C PRO A 106 -17.25 -42.64 -18.23
N ARG A 107 -17.29 -43.75 -18.97
CA ARG A 107 -16.14 -44.24 -19.77
C ARG A 107 -15.79 -43.29 -20.93
N GLN A 108 -16.77 -42.55 -21.43
CA GLN A 108 -16.61 -41.65 -22.57
C GLN A 108 -15.83 -40.38 -22.20
N THR A 109 -15.93 -39.92 -20.95
CA THR A 109 -15.18 -38.74 -20.46
C THR A 109 -13.68 -38.86 -20.72
N GLN A 110 -13.07 -40.01 -20.40
CA GLN A 110 -11.64 -40.22 -20.64
C GLN A 110 -11.29 -40.26 -22.13
N VAL A 111 -12.19 -40.77 -22.98
CA VAL A 111 -12.00 -40.79 -24.44
C VAL A 111 -12.01 -39.35 -24.97
N THR A 112 -12.99 -38.55 -24.56
CA THR A 112 -13.12 -37.13 -24.92
C THR A 112 -11.88 -36.33 -24.48
N LEU A 113 -11.42 -36.52 -23.24
CA LEU A 113 -10.22 -35.83 -22.74
C LEU A 113 -8.96 -36.24 -23.50
N ARG A 114 -8.80 -37.53 -23.84
CA ARG A 114 -7.67 -38.01 -24.68
C ARG A 114 -7.68 -37.42 -26.08
N GLN A 115 -8.85 -37.38 -26.72
CA GLN A 115 -9.01 -36.78 -28.04
C GLN A 115 -8.67 -35.28 -28.01
N LEU A 116 -9.21 -34.55 -27.03
CA LEU A 116 -8.93 -33.13 -26.86
C LEU A 116 -7.45 -32.87 -26.56
N ALA A 117 -6.83 -33.68 -25.69
CA ALA A 117 -5.42 -33.61 -25.37
C ALA A 117 -4.53 -33.79 -26.61
N GLY A 118 -4.83 -34.79 -27.45
CA GLY A 118 -4.12 -35.00 -28.72
C GLY A 118 -4.26 -33.82 -29.68
N ALA A 119 -5.48 -33.29 -29.84
CA ALA A 119 -5.74 -32.13 -30.71
C ALA A 119 -4.99 -30.88 -30.22
N LEU A 120 -5.05 -30.59 -28.92
CA LEU A 120 -4.33 -29.47 -28.32
C LEU A 120 -2.82 -29.64 -28.37
N SER A 121 -2.32 -30.88 -28.24
CA SER A 121 -0.89 -31.15 -28.34
C SER A 121 -0.34 -30.81 -29.72
N ALA A 122 -1.10 -31.17 -30.77
CA ALA A 122 -0.75 -30.83 -32.14
C ALA A 122 -0.86 -29.32 -32.43
N GLU A 123 -1.89 -28.65 -31.93
CA GLU A 123 -2.11 -27.20 -32.12
C GLU A 123 -1.07 -26.34 -31.42
N LEU A 124 -0.70 -26.70 -30.18
CA LEU A 124 0.19 -25.90 -29.34
C LEU A 124 1.68 -26.26 -29.52
N GLY A 125 1.98 -27.34 -30.26
CA GLY A 125 3.36 -27.81 -30.44
C GLY A 125 4.03 -28.29 -29.15
N ARG A 126 3.25 -28.65 -28.13
CA ARG A 126 3.72 -29.19 -26.85
C ARG A 126 2.79 -30.31 -26.39
N GLU A 127 3.32 -31.28 -25.66
CA GLU A 127 2.48 -32.36 -25.12
C GLU A 127 1.52 -31.81 -24.04
N VAL A 128 0.25 -32.21 -24.16
CA VAL A 128 -0.83 -31.89 -23.21
C VAL A 128 -1.44 -33.21 -22.76
N PHE A 129 -1.53 -33.44 -21.46
CA PHE A 129 -2.03 -34.70 -20.92
C PHE A 129 -3.53 -34.64 -20.58
N PRO A 130 -4.28 -35.75 -20.69
CA PRO A 130 -5.70 -35.78 -20.32
C PRO A 130 -5.97 -35.39 -18.86
N ASP A 131 -5.09 -35.82 -17.94
CA ASP A 131 -5.21 -35.49 -16.50
C ASP A 131 -4.96 -34.00 -16.23
N GLU A 132 -4.04 -33.38 -16.99
CA GLU A 132 -3.84 -31.92 -16.98
C GLU A 132 -5.12 -31.20 -17.40
N LEU A 133 -5.77 -31.67 -18.48
CA LEU A 133 -7.02 -31.06 -18.95
C LEU A 133 -8.14 -31.13 -17.92
N GLN A 134 -8.28 -32.24 -17.21
CA GLN A 134 -9.33 -32.42 -16.21
C GLN A 134 -9.25 -31.35 -15.10
N THR A 135 -8.04 -31.00 -14.67
CA THR A 135 -7.81 -29.93 -13.69
C THR A 135 -7.90 -28.54 -14.31
N ALA A 136 -7.41 -28.38 -15.54
CA ALA A 136 -7.38 -27.11 -16.26
C ALA A 136 -8.77 -26.54 -16.62
N LEU A 137 -9.80 -27.39 -16.79
CA LEU A 137 -11.16 -26.96 -17.13
C LEU A 137 -11.71 -25.87 -16.20
N TYR A 138 -11.33 -25.92 -14.92
CA TYR A 138 -11.76 -24.98 -13.89
C TYR A 138 -10.58 -24.29 -13.20
N ALA A 139 -9.42 -24.20 -13.84
CA ALA A 139 -8.24 -23.53 -13.28
C ALA A 139 -8.44 -22.02 -13.08
N ASP A 140 -9.51 -21.44 -13.63
CA ASP A 140 -9.94 -20.06 -13.39
C ASP A 140 -10.58 -19.86 -12.00
N LEU A 141 -11.06 -20.92 -11.35
CA LEU A 141 -11.57 -20.84 -9.99
C LEU A 141 -10.42 -20.65 -8.98
N PRO A 142 -10.51 -19.72 -8.01
CA PRO A 142 -9.44 -19.48 -7.04
C PRO A 142 -8.95 -20.74 -6.32
N GLN A 143 -9.88 -21.63 -5.96
CA GLN A 143 -9.59 -22.90 -5.29
C GLN A 143 -8.69 -23.85 -6.11
N ASN A 144 -8.69 -23.73 -7.43
CA ASN A 144 -7.90 -24.57 -8.33
C ASN A 144 -6.58 -23.93 -8.76
N GLN A 145 -6.31 -22.69 -8.35
CA GLN A 145 -5.02 -22.04 -8.61
C GLN A 145 -3.92 -22.78 -7.85
N ILE A 146 -2.75 -22.88 -8.47
CA ILE A 146 -1.60 -23.60 -7.94
C ILE A 146 -0.67 -22.63 -7.22
N LEU A 147 -0.19 -23.01 -6.04
CA LEU A 147 0.86 -22.28 -5.34
C LEU A 147 2.20 -22.46 -6.06
N VAL A 148 2.55 -21.54 -6.96
CA VAL A 148 3.78 -21.65 -7.78
C VAL A 148 5.01 -21.18 -7.00
N ARG A 149 4.85 -20.11 -6.22
CA ARG A 149 5.93 -19.50 -5.46
C ARG A 149 5.50 -19.20 -4.04
N PHE A 150 6.38 -19.54 -3.10
CA PHE A 150 6.27 -19.14 -1.70
C PHE A 150 7.59 -18.49 -1.26
N ASP A 151 7.52 -17.24 -0.78
CA ASP A 151 8.66 -16.50 -0.25
C ASP A 151 8.59 -16.49 1.28
N PRO A 152 9.11 -17.53 1.97
CA PRO A 152 8.90 -17.71 3.41
C PRO A 152 9.54 -16.56 4.22
N PRO A 153 8.77 -15.83 5.04
CA PRO A 153 9.34 -14.86 5.98
C PRO A 153 10.07 -15.57 7.13
N ALA A 154 10.91 -14.82 7.84
CA ALA A 154 11.35 -15.25 9.17
C ALA A 154 10.13 -15.37 10.12
N PRO A 155 10.08 -16.38 11.02
CA PRO A 155 8.96 -16.54 11.95
C PRO A 155 8.68 -15.27 12.79
N GLU A 156 9.73 -14.62 13.26
CA GLU A 156 9.64 -13.35 13.99
C GLU A 156 9.01 -12.23 13.14
N ALA A 157 9.45 -12.09 11.89
CA ALA A 157 8.88 -11.10 10.96
C ALA A 157 7.39 -11.35 10.70
N LEU A 158 6.96 -12.61 10.66
CA LEU A 158 5.54 -12.97 10.53
C LEU A 158 4.74 -12.57 11.78
N LEU A 159 5.28 -12.76 12.99
CA LEU A 159 4.65 -12.33 14.24
C LEU A 159 4.54 -10.80 14.33
N HIS A 160 5.59 -10.07 13.96
CA HIS A 160 5.52 -8.60 13.86
C HIS A 160 4.46 -8.17 12.85
N ARG A 161 4.39 -8.85 11.70
CA ARG A 161 3.37 -8.60 10.68
C ARG A 161 1.95 -8.86 11.19
N TYR A 162 1.77 -9.90 12.01
CA TYR A 162 0.51 -10.21 12.67
C TYR A 162 0.10 -9.11 13.66
N ASN A 163 1.00 -8.72 14.57
CA ASN A 163 0.74 -7.66 15.54
C ASN A 163 0.37 -6.35 14.86
N LEU A 164 1.11 -5.97 13.82
CA LEU A 164 0.78 -4.82 13.00
C LEU A 164 -0.61 -4.95 12.37
N ALA A 165 -0.94 -6.12 11.81
CA ALA A 165 -2.23 -6.34 11.17
C ALA A 165 -3.41 -6.31 12.16
N GLN A 166 -3.21 -6.67 13.42
CA GLN A 166 -4.22 -6.51 14.48
C GLN A 166 -4.54 -5.03 14.73
N VAL A 167 -3.51 -4.18 14.84
CA VAL A 167 -3.69 -2.73 15.01
C VAL A 167 -4.29 -2.08 13.77
N GLN A 168 -3.83 -2.47 12.58
CA GLN A 168 -4.41 -2.02 11.31
C GLN A 168 -5.92 -2.25 11.26
N GLY A 169 -6.40 -3.37 11.82
CA GLY A 169 -7.82 -3.70 11.86
C GLY A 169 -8.68 -2.81 12.76
N VAL A 170 -8.08 -2.12 13.75
CA VAL A 170 -8.79 -1.17 14.61
C VAL A 170 -9.37 -0.02 13.79
N PHE A 171 -8.61 0.46 12.81
CA PHE A 171 -8.99 1.59 11.96
C PHE A 171 -10.19 1.33 11.05
N TYR A 172 -10.61 0.08 10.87
CA TYR A 172 -11.82 -0.23 10.11
C TYR A 172 -13.09 0.35 10.76
N ARG A 173 -13.04 0.63 12.06
CA ARG A 173 -14.15 1.15 12.86
C ARG A 173 -13.94 2.60 13.33
N ALA A 174 -12.90 3.27 12.84
CA ALA A 174 -12.59 4.63 13.22
C ALA A 174 -13.58 5.63 12.61
N THR A 175 -14.09 6.54 13.42
CA THR A 175 -14.83 7.74 12.97
C THR A 175 -13.86 8.87 12.68
N GLN A 176 -12.82 9.02 13.48
CA GLN A 176 -11.81 10.06 13.35
C GLN A 176 -10.49 9.54 13.91
N VAL A 177 -9.39 9.90 13.28
CA VAL A 177 -8.04 9.68 13.79
C VAL A 177 -7.33 11.02 13.87
N THR A 178 -6.86 11.37 15.06
CA THR A 178 -6.00 12.52 15.31
C THR A 178 -4.58 12.00 15.47
N LEU A 179 -3.66 12.54 14.67
CA LEU A 179 -2.27 12.18 14.67
C LEU A 179 -1.44 13.44 14.94
N GLN A 180 -0.76 13.47 16.08
CA GLN A 180 0.21 14.51 16.41
C GLN A 180 1.59 13.99 16.02
N VAL A 181 2.25 14.68 15.11
CA VAL A 181 3.59 14.37 14.66
C VAL A 181 4.47 15.51 15.14
N HIS A 182 5.13 15.32 16.29
CA HIS A 182 6.03 16.30 16.88
C HIS A 182 7.21 16.63 15.95
N ARG A 183 8.10 17.54 16.34
CA ARG A 183 9.31 17.86 15.57
C ARG A 183 10.12 16.60 15.22
N ASN A 184 10.20 16.28 13.93
CA ASN A 184 10.92 15.15 13.33
C ASN A 184 11.84 15.62 12.19
N ASP A 185 12.60 14.69 11.64
CA ASP A 185 13.37 14.91 10.42
C ASP A 185 12.44 15.25 9.23
N PRO A 186 12.78 16.24 8.39
CA PRO A 186 11.98 16.60 7.21
C PRO A 186 11.70 15.44 6.24
N GLY A 187 12.61 14.47 6.11
CA GLY A 187 12.46 13.28 5.30
C GLY A 187 11.37 12.34 5.81
N GLU A 188 11.22 12.21 7.14
CA GLU A 188 10.16 11.42 7.77
C GLU A 188 8.78 12.01 7.49
N TYR A 189 8.63 13.33 7.63
CA TYR A 189 7.40 14.04 7.26
C TYR A 189 7.06 13.88 5.78
N LYS A 190 8.05 14.07 4.88
CA LYS A 190 7.86 13.90 3.44
C LYS A 190 7.32 12.51 3.13
N ASN A 191 7.91 11.47 3.73
CA ASN A 191 7.46 10.09 3.55
C ASN A 191 6.04 9.88 4.08
N LEU A 192 5.72 10.37 5.29
CA LEU A 192 4.38 10.27 5.86
C LEU A 192 3.32 10.94 4.97
N PHE A 193 3.54 12.19 4.57
CA PHE A 193 2.58 12.93 3.75
C PHE A 193 2.47 12.37 2.33
N LYS A 194 3.53 11.78 1.79
CA LYS A 194 3.48 11.01 0.54
C LYS A 194 2.49 9.85 0.66
N TYR A 195 2.58 9.06 1.74
CA TYR A 195 1.64 7.95 1.96
C TYR A 195 0.20 8.43 2.20
N LEU A 196 0.01 9.54 2.92
CA LEU A 196 -1.31 10.17 3.08
C LEU A 196 -1.95 10.52 1.74
N LYS A 197 -1.18 11.13 0.83
CA LYS A 197 -1.62 11.45 -0.54
C LYS A 197 -1.83 10.19 -1.38
N LEU A 198 -0.93 9.21 -1.29
CA LEU A 198 -1.00 7.94 -2.03
C LEU A 198 -2.27 7.15 -1.70
N PHE A 199 -2.66 7.13 -0.42
CA PHE A 199 -3.86 6.44 0.03
C PHE A 199 -5.14 7.27 -0.10
N GLY A 200 -5.04 8.52 -0.56
CA GLY A 200 -6.19 9.40 -0.80
C GLY A 200 -6.98 9.71 0.47
N LEU A 201 -6.31 9.83 1.62
CA LEU A 201 -6.97 10.10 2.89
C LEU A 201 -7.46 11.55 2.94
N MET A 202 -8.63 11.75 3.55
CA MET A 202 -9.17 13.08 3.81
C MET A 202 -8.59 13.57 5.13
N THR A 203 -7.60 14.43 5.00
CA THR A 203 -6.83 14.94 6.14
C THR A 203 -6.86 16.44 6.16
N TYR A 204 -7.10 16.99 7.34
CA TYR A 204 -6.84 18.38 7.66
C TYR A 204 -5.52 18.46 8.44
N ILE A 205 -4.60 19.31 7.99
CA ILE A 205 -3.22 19.40 8.51
C ILE A 205 -3.00 20.82 9.04
N GLU A 206 -2.52 20.91 10.26
CA GLU A 206 -2.14 22.15 10.95
C GLU A 206 -0.73 22.03 11.52
N GLY A 207 -0.06 23.15 11.74
CA GLY A 207 1.30 23.20 12.29
C GLY A 207 2.37 23.49 11.25
N ASP A 208 3.62 23.35 11.67
CA ASP A 208 4.81 23.75 10.94
C ASP A 208 5.99 22.82 11.26
N PRO A 209 7.08 22.83 10.46
CA PRO A 209 8.23 21.97 10.69
C PRO A 209 8.93 22.14 12.05
N ASP A 210 8.85 23.33 12.66
CA ASP A 210 9.56 23.65 13.90
C ASP A 210 8.82 23.11 15.13
N HIS A 211 7.49 23.18 15.13
CA HIS A 211 6.64 22.71 16.23
C HIS A 211 6.07 21.30 15.99
N GLY A 212 6.04 20.84 14.75
CA GLY A 212 5.38 19.62 14.31
C GLY A 212 3.97 19.87 13.73
N PHE A 213 3.34 18.78 13.28
CA PHE A 213 2.06 18.81 12.60
C PHE A 213 0.98 18.07 13.40
N THR A 214 -0.22 18.64 13.43
CA THR A 214 -1.43 17.94 13.86
C THR A 214 -2.25 17.60 12.63
N LEU A 215 -2.54 16.31 12.46
CA LEU A 215 -3.35 15.79 11.37
C LEU A 215 -4.66 15.25 11.93
N THR A 216 -5.76 15.78 11.44
CA THR A 216 -7.10 15.25 11.68
C THR A 216 -7.55 14.51 10.43
N ILE A 217 -7.74 13.20 10.56
CA ILE A 217 -8.09 12.29 9.48
C ILE A 217 -9.51 11.78 9.73
N ASP A 218 -10.40 12.01 8.77
CA ASP A 218 -11.74 11.41 8.83
C ASP A 218 -11.62 9.89 8.72
N GLY A 219 -12.39 9.16 9.51
CA GLY A 219 -12.44 7.71 9.50
C GLY A 219 -13.55 7.14 8.61
N PRO A 220 -13.49 5.84 8.27
CA PRO A 220 -14.46 5.19 7.39
C PRO A 220 -15.93 5.27 7.85
N THR A 221 -16.18 5.43 9.15
CA THR A 221 -17.54 5.51 9.71
C THR A 221 -18.08 6.93 9.86
N SER A 222 -17.28 7.97 9.57
CA SER A 222 -17.71 9.37 9.53
C SER A 222 -18.44 9.73 8.23
N LEU A 223 -18.10 9.05 7.13
CA LEU A 223 -18.77 9.23 5.85
C LEU A 223 -20.22 8.73 5.90
N PHE A 224 -21.14 9.42 5.22
CA PHE A 224 -22.59 9.13 5.15
C PHE A 224 -22.95 7.65 4.86
N ARG A 225 -22.01 6.86 4.34
CA ARG A 225 -22.06 5.39 4.30
C ARG A 225 -20.68 4.82 4.70
N PRO A 226 -20.61 3.82 5.60
CA PRO A 226 -19.35 3.15 5.94
C PRO A 226 -18.67 2.59 4.68
N ASN A 227 -17.48 3.09 4.37
CA ASN A 227 -16.71 2.65 3.20
C ASN A 227 -15.52 1.78 3.66
N THR A 228 -15.63 0.46 3.44
CA THR A 228 -14.58 -0.51 3.77
C THR A 228 -13.27 -0.25 3.02
N HIS A 229 -13.33 0.28 1.79
CA HIS A 229 -12.13 0.64 1.04
C HIS A 229 -11.35 1.77 1.69
N TYR A 230 -12.06 2.77 2.24
CA TYR A 230 -11.42 3.89 2.93
C TYR A 230 -10.80 3.45 4.27
N GLY A 231 -11.46 2.56 5.02
CA GLY A 231 -10.90 1.99 6.25
C GLY A 231 -9.60 1.20 6.00
N LEU A 232 -9.55 0.45 4.90
CA LEU A 232 -8.33 -0.22 4.46
C LEU A 232 -7.23 0.77 4.04
N ALA A 233 -7.58 1.89 3.42
CA ALA A 233 -6.64 2.94 3.05
C ALA A 233 -6.03 3.60 4.30
N LEU A 234 -6.85 3.93 5.30
CA LEU A 234 -6.40 4.47 6.58
C LEU A 234 -5.48 3.48 7.32
N ALA A 235 -5.85 2.20 7.36
CA ALA A 235 -5.04 1.15 7.96
C ALA A 235 -3.67 0.98 7.28
N LYS A 236 -3.56 1.26 5.97
CA LYS A 236 -2.28 1.24 5.23
C LYS A 236 -1.35 2.41 5.59
N LEU A 237 -1.83 3.44 6.28
CA LEU A 237 -0.99 4.55 6.76
C LEU A 237 -0.08 4.11 7.92
N LEU A 238 -0.57 3.26 8.82
CA LEU A 238 0.16 2.89 10.05
C LEU A 238 1.61 2.42 9.78
N PRO A 239 1.89 1.51 8.82
CA PRO A 239 3.27 1.12 8.51
C PRO A 239 4.17 2.28 8.08
N ALA A 240 3.62 3.31 7.40
CA ALA A 240 4.38 4.50 7.05
C ALA A 240 4.64 5.39 8.26
N LEU A 241 3.67 5.48 9.18
CA LEU A 241 3.81 6.22 10.44
C LEU A 241 4.89 5.62 11.35
N LEU A 242 5.08 4.29 11.32
CA LEU A 242 6.15 3.62 12.08
C LEU A 242 7.57 3.98 11.63
N HIS A 243 7.74 4.66 10.49
CA HIS A 243 9.02 5.23 10.06
C HIS A 243 9.27 6.64 10.59
N VAL A 244 8.33 7.20 11.35
CA VAL A 244 8.45 8.52 11.98
C VAL A 244 8.82 8.34 13.46
N THR A 245 9.80 9.10 13.95
CA THR A 245 10.41 8.85 15.25
C THR A 245 9.60 9.37 16.44
N ARG A 246 8.84 10.47 16.27
CA ARG A 246 8.09 11.10 17.37
C ARG A 246 6.66 11.43 16.95
N TRP A 247 5.71 10.64 17.45
CA TRP A 247 4.29 10.85 17.17
C TRP A 247 3.40 10.25 18.25
N SER A 248 2.18 10.75 18.33
CA SER A 248 1.07 10.18 19.09
C SER A 248 -0.18 10.16 18.24
N LEU A 249 -0.95 9.09 18.35
CA LEU A 249 -2.15 8.82 17.58
C LEU A 249 -3.29 8.50 18.55
N SER A 250 -4.42 9.15 18.34
CA SER A 250 -5.67 8.85 19.03
C SER A 250 -6.77 8.64 18.00
N ALA A 251 -7.51 7.53 18.11
CA ALA A 251 -8.61 7.20 17.24
C ALA A 251 -9.91 7.09 18.04
N THR A 252 -10.97 7.74 17.56
CA THR A 252 -12.33 7.50 18.05
C THR A 252 -12.95 6.38 17.22
N LEU A 253 -13.52 5.40 17.91
CA LEU A 253 -14.05 4.18 17.32
C LEU A 253 -15.54 4.08 17.60
N VAL A 254 -16.28 3.60 16.61
CA VAL A 254 -17.70 3.28 16.77
C VAL A 254 -17.93 1.82 16.42
N GLN A 255 -18.49 1.07 17.37
CA GLN A 255 -18.86 -0.32 17.16
C GLN A 255 -20.34 -0.53 17.45
N ARG A 256 -21.02 -1.25 16.57
CA ARG A 256 -22.35 -1.78 16.84
C ARG A 256 -22.21 -3.11 17.55
N ASP A 257 -22.82 -3.21 18.73
CA ASP A 257 -22.93 -4.46 19.47
C ASP A 257 -23.76 -5.46 18.65
N PRO A 258 -23.22 -6.64 18.30
CA PRO A 258 -23.95 -7.62 17.49
C PRO A 258 -25.21 -8.17 18.17
N LEU A 259 -25.21 -8.23 19.52
CA LEU A 259 -26.31 -8.81 20.30
C LEU A 259 -27.37 -7.77 20.63
N THR A 260 -26.96 -6.58 21.08
CA THR A 260 -27.89 -5.55 21.54
C THR A 260 -28.24 -4.51 20.47
N HIS A 261 -27.56 -4.55 19.32
CA HIS A 261 -27.61 -3.54 18.27
C HIS A 261 -27.31 -2.10 18.69
N LYS A 262 -26.90 -1.88 19.96
CA LYS A 262 -26.51 -0.57 20.47
C LYS A 262 -25.15 -0.17 19.95
N THR A 263 -25.02 1.10 19.64
CA THR A 263 -23.75 1.71 19.25
C THR A 263 -22.96 2.05 20.51
N ARG A 264 -21.71 1.57 20.58
CA ARG A 264 -20.75 1.93 21.62
C ARG A 264 -19.62 2.72 20.99
N THR A 265 -19.23 3.79 21.66
CA THR A 265 -18.02 4.56 21.34
C THR A 265 -16.87 4.02 22.17
N GLY A 266 -15.68 3.97 21.57
CA GLY A 266 -14.44 3.65 22.27
C GLY A 266 -13.30 4.47 21.72
N THR A 267 -12.16 4.46 22.40
CA THR A 267 -10.94 5.12 21.95
C THR A 267 -9.83 4.11 21.70
N PHE A 268 -8.85 4.48 20.90
CA PHE A 268 -7.60 3.74 20.75
C PHE A 268 -6.46 4.73 20.66
N ASP A 269 -5.45 4.54 21.50
CA ASP A 269 -4.27 5.40 21.54
C ASP A 269 -3.03 4.58 21.25
N LEU A 270 -2.09 5.19 20.54
CA LEU A 270 -0.83 4.59 20.16
C LEU A 270 0.22 5.69 20.01
N ASP A 271 1.46 5.42 20.37
CA ASP A 271 2.57 6.37 20.22
C ASP A 271 3.81 5.72 19.61
N SER A 272 4.83 6.53 19.40
CA SER A 272 6.13 6.10 18.86
C SER A 272 6.90 5.11 19.76
N ALA A 273 6.49 4.89 21.01
CA ALA A 273 7.11 3.89 21.90
C ALA A 273 6.53 2.48 21.69
N CYS A 274 5.57 2.30 20.77
CA CYS A 274 5.00 0.99 20.48
C CYS A 274 6.03 -0.01 19.90
N SER A 275 5.81 -1.30 20.15
CA SER A 275 6.67 -2.39 19.68
C SER A 275 6.35 -2.88 18.26
N LEU A 276 5.61 -2.08 17.48
CA LEU A 276 5.20 -2.44 16.13
C LEU A 276 6.36 -2.23 15.15
N VAL A 277 6.50 -3.16 14.20
CA VAL A 277 7.55 -3.09 13.18
C VAL A 277 6.90 -2.88 11.81
N SER A 278 7.40 -1.89 11.07
CA SER A 278 6.94 -1.65 9.71
C SER A 278 7.41 -2.75 8.75
N HIS A 279 6.53 -3.11 7.83
CA HIS A 279 6.88 -3.97 6.68
C HIS A 279 7.10 -3.15 5.41
N TYR A 280 6.99 -1.82 5.48
CA TYR A 280 7.31 -0.95 4.36
C TYR A 280 8.82 -0.78 4.27
N PRO A 281 9.40 -0.76 3.07
CA PRO A 281 10.82 -0.49 2.91
C PRO A 281 11.15 0.90 3.46
N ALA A 282 12.36 1.07 3.98
CA ALA A 282 12.88 2.40 4.29
C ALA A 282 12.81 3.30 3.05
N GLY A 283 12.54 4.59 3.25
CA GLY A 283 12.31 5.54 2.16
C GLY A 283 13.42 5.53 1.11
N LYS A 284 13.06 5.54 -0.18
CA LYS A 284 14.02 5.75 -1.26
C LYS A 284 14.47 7.21 -1.28
N PRO A 285 15.71 7.52 -1.72
CA PRO A 285 16.23 8.87 -1.67
C PRO A 285 15.55 9.84 -2.66
N PHE A 286 14.95 9.34 -3.74
CA PHE A 286 14.29 10.16 -4.76
C PHE A 286 12.94 9.54 -5.18
N ASP A 287 11.96 10.39 -5.45
CA ASP A 287 10.61 9.98 -5.86
C ASP A 287 10.52 9.79 -7.39
N SER A 288 11.41 10.43 -8.15
CA SER A 288 11.51 10.30 -9.60
C SER A 288 12.95 10.24 -10.12
N MET A 289 13.13 9.64 -11.30
CA MET A 289 14.40 9.71 -12.04
C MET A 289 14.79 11.15 -12.37
N LEU A 290 13.81 12.05 -12.48
CA LEU A 290 14.01 13.45 -12.78
C LEU A 290 14.67 14.16 -11.59
N GLU A 291 14.13 13.99 -10.38
CA GLU A 291 14.74 14.45 -9.13
C GLU A 291 16.15 13.90 -8.95
N GLN A 292 16.33 12.58 -9.14
CA GLN A 292 17.63 11.94 -9.00
C GLN A 292 18.65 12.55 -9.97
N SER A 293 18.29 12.67 -11.25
CA SER A 293 19.17 13.22 -12.28
C SER A 293 19.54 14.68 -12.00
N PHE A 294 18.61 15.47 -11.47
CA PHE A 294 18.86 16.87 -11.11
C PHE A 294 19.84 16.96 -9.92
N ALA A 295 19.62 16.17 -8.87
CA ALA A 295 20.49 16.15 -7.70
C ALA A 295 21.92 15.69 -8.04
N GLU A 296 22.07 14.67 -8.90
CA GLU A 296 23.38 14.21 -9.40
C GLU A 296 24.09 15.32 -10.20
N GLN A 297 23.37 16.01 -11.08
CA GLN A 297 23.94 17.13 -11.85
C GLN A 297 24.31 18.31 -10.95
N TRP A 298 23.49 18.64 -9.95
CA TRP A 298 23.77 19.74 -9.02
C TRP A 298 25.09 19.53 -8.28
N ARG A 299 25.36 18.31 -7.80
CA ARG A 299 26.61 17.96 -7.10
C ARG A 299 27.87 18.17 -7.95
N THR A 300 27.76 18.06 -9.27
CA THR A 300 28.90 18.25 -10.18
C THR A 300 29.05 19.70 -10.65
N HIS A 301 28.07 20.56 -10.39
CA HIS A 301 28.11 21.96 -10.76
C HIS A 301 28.83 22.78 -9.69
N LYS A 302 29.73 23.68 -10.11
CA LYS A 302 30.36 24.63 -9.19
C LYS A 302 29.37 25.75 -8.87
N THR A 303 28.88 25.80 -7.64
CA THR A 303 27.99 26.83 -7.11
C THR A 303 28.11 26.86 -5.59
N ASP A 304 27.91 28.04 -5.01
CA ASP A 304 27.85 28.21 -3.55
C ASP A 304 26.50 27.76 -2.98
N TRP A 305 25.48 27.58 -3.84
CA TRP A 305 24.16 27.09 -3.46
C TRP A 305 24.19 25.58 -3.14
N VAL A 306 23.87 25.26 -1.88
CA VAL A 306 23.73 23.89 -1.39
C VAL A 306 22.32 23.39 -1.68
N LEU A 307 22.23 22.27 -2.41
CA LEU A 307 20.98 21.57 -2.63
C LEU A 307 20.71 20.62 -1.46
N GLU A 308 19.78 21.02 -0.61
CA GLU A 308 19.27 20.22 0.49
C GLU A 308 18.05 19.41 0.02
N ARG A 309 18.02 18.12 0.38
CA ARG A 309 16.85 17.26 0.16
C ARG A 309 15.76 17.50 1.19
N GLU A 310 16.14 18.09 2.32
CA GLU A 310 15.28 18.33 3.47
C GLU A 310 14.45 19.58 3.20
N VAL A 311 13.14 19.35 3.12
CA VAL A 311 12.19 20.32 2.58
C VAL A 311 11.67 21.17 3.73
N ASN A 312 11.71 22.49 3.57
CA ASN A 312 10.81 23.37 4.29
C ASN A 312 9.39 23.07 3.81
N LEU A 313 8.66 22.23 4.56
CA LEU A 313 7.26 21.98 4.29
C LEU A 313 6.52 23.31 4.37
N LEU A 314 5.77 23.62 3.32
CA LEU A 314 5.07 24.89 3.23
C LEU A 314 3.65 24.68 3.77
N PRO A 315 3.35 25.18 4.99
CA PRO A 315 2.01 25.06 5.55
C PRO A 315 1.03 25.87 4.72
N ILE A 316 -0.14 25.29 4.45
CA ILE A 316 -1.27 25.94 3.79
C ILE A 316 -2.49 25.69 4.69
N PRO A 317 -3.46 26.61 4.80
CA PRO A 317 -4.67 26.33 5.57
C PRO A 317 -5.31 24.97 5.20
N GLY A 318 -5.30 24.04 6.17
CA GLY A 318 -5.81 22.68 6.05
C GLY A 318 -4.99 21.70 5.20
N SER A 319 -3.77 22.04 4.78
CA SER A 319 -2.92 21.15 3.97
C SER A 319 -1.44 21.49 4.10
N VAL A 320 -0.59 20.67 3.48
CA VAL A 320 0.84 20.95 3.38
C VAL A 320 1.32 20.77 1.95
N MET A 321 2.00 21.79 1.44
CA MET A 321 2.74 21.69 0.20
C MET A 321 4.14 21.16 0.51
N ILE A 322 4.55 20.17 -0.27
CA ILE A 322 5.83 19.47 -0.10
C ILE A 322 6.62 19.72 -1.38
N PRO A 323 7.52 20.72 -1.36
CA PRO A 323 8.53 20.90 -2.40
C PRO A 323 9.43 19.67 -2.57
N ASP A 324 10.18 19.62 -3.67
CA ASP A 324 11.11 18.51 -3.94
C ASP A 324 12.49 18.75 -3.34
N PHE A 325 12.99 19.99 -3.42
CA PHE A 325 14.30 20.39 -2.91
C PHE A 325 14.26 21.75 -2.20
N ARG A 326 15.27 21.99 -1.38
CA ARG A 326 15.61 23.30 -0.83
C ARG A 326 16.99 23.70 -1.30
N LEU A 327 17.15 24.97 -1.64
CA LEU A 327 18.39 25.58 -2.09
C LEU A 327 18.79 26.59 -1.03
N VAL A 328 19.96 26.41 -0.42
CA VAL A 328 20.46 27.29 0.64
C VAL A 328 21.79 27.89 0.20
N HIS A 329 21.91 29.20 0.32
CA HIS A 329 23.15 29.91 0.05
C HIS A 329 23.85 30.28 1.38
N PRO A 330 25.19 30.30 1.44
CA PRO A 330 25.94 30.66 2.65
C PRO A 330 25.65 32.06 3.21
N ASP A 331 25.09 32.96 2.41
CA ASP A 331 24.66 34.30 2.84
C ASP A 331 23.31 34.33 3.58
N GLY A 332 22.65 33.18 3.73
CA GLY A 332 21.37 33.02 4.42
C GLY A 332 20.15 33.06 3.49
N ARG A 333 20.31 33.33 2.18
CA ARG A 333 19.20 33.19 1.23
C ARG A 333 18.82 31.73 1.07
N TRP A 334 17.52 31.48 0.93
CA TRP A 334 17.01 30.15 0.66
C TRP A 334 15.82 30.20 -0.30
N PHE A 335 15.73 29.17 -1.13
CA PHE A 335 14.62 28.94 -2.04
C PHE A 335 14.15 27.50 -1.92
N VAL A 336 12.88 27.26 -2.23
CA VAL A 336 12.31 25.91 -2.34
C VAL A 336 12.01 25.65 -3.81
N LEU A 337 12.38 24.47 -4.28
CA LEU A 337 12.26 24.07 -5.68
C LEU A 337 11.28 22.89 -5.78
N GLU A 338 10.30 23.03 -6.66
CA GLU A 338 9.31 22.01 -6.99
C GLU A 338 9.40 21.67 -8.48
N LEU A 339 9.45 20.38 -8.81
CA LEU A 339 9.61 19.89 -10.17
C LEU A 339 8.27 19.32 -10.67
N VAL A 340 7.66 20.06 -11.59
CA VAL A 340 6.39 19.70 -12.22
C VAL A 340 6.68 18.98 -13.54
N GLY A 341 6.72 17.64 -13.48
CA GLY A 341 6.91 16.77 -14.64
C GLY A 341 5.70 15.95 -15.06
N TYR A 342 4.59 15.97 -14.30
CA TYR A 342 3.44 15.09 -14.49
C TYR A 342 2.25 15.80 -15.15
N TRP A 343 1.71 15.21 -16.22
CA TRP A 343 0.79 15.90 -17.15
C TRP A 343 -0.70 15.84 -16.82
N ARG A 344 -1.12 15.06 -15.81
CA ARG A 344 -2.56 14.89 -15.55
C ARG A 344 -3.22 16.23 -15.18
N PRO A 345 -4.29 16.65 -15.88
CA PRO A 345 -4.95 17.94 -15.66
C PRO A 345 -5.35 18.22 -14.20
N GLU A 346 -5.89 17.22 -13.51
CA GLU A 346 -6.35 17.37 -12.12
C GLU A 346 -5.17 17.57 -11.16
N TYR A 347 -4.05 16.90 -11.43
CA TYR A 347 -2.81 17.07 -10.67
C TYR A 347 -2.28 18.51 -10.83
N LEU A 348 -2.19 18.99 -12.08
CA LEU A 348 -1.73 20.34 -12.37
C LEU A 348 -2.61 21.39 -11.69
N ARG A 349 -3.95 21.31 -11.84
CA ARG A 349 -4.89 22.23 -11.16
C ARG A 349 -4.68 22.26 -9.64
N LYS A 350 -4.58 21.09 -9.01
CA LYS A 350 -4.39 20.98 -7.56
C LYS A 350 -3.05 21.57 -7.12
N LYS A 351 -1.96 21.27 -7.84
CA LYS A 351 -0.62 21.76 -7.50
C LYS A 351 -0.54 23.28 -7.62
N PHE A 352 -0.99 23.86 -8.73
CA PHE A 352 -0.98 25.31 -8.93
C PHE A 352 -1.92 26.05 -7.98
N ALA A 353 -3.03 25.43 -7.55
CA ALA A 353 -3.88 25.98 -6.48
C ALA A 353 -3.17 25.99 -5.11
N GLN A 354 -2.35 24.97 -4.81
CA GLN A 354 -1.53 24.98 -3.59
C GLN A 354 -0.48 26.09 -3.62
N VAL A 355 0.15 26.32 -4.77
CA VAL A 355 1.12 27.41 -4.94
C VAL A 355 0.49 28.77 -4.65
N HIS A 356 -0.69 29.04 -5.22
CA HIS A 356 -1.42 30.29 -4.96
C HIS A 356 -1.76 30.46 -3.48
N LYS A 357 -2.24 29.40 -2.82
CA LYS A 357 -2.59 29.45 -1.39
C LYS A 357 -1.38 29.56 -0.47
N CYS A 358 -0.22 29.06 -0.90
CA CYS A 358 1.02 29.12 -0.15
C CYS A 358 1.59 30.54 -0.08
N GLY A 359 1.44 31.33 -1.15
CA GLY A 359 1.93 32.72 -1.16
C GLY A 359 3.44 32.87 -0.97
N CYS A 360 4.23 31.81 -1.17
CA CYS A 360 5.66 31.81 -0.85
C CYS A 360 6.51 32.36 -2.00
N GLU A 361 7.03 33.58 -1.85
CA GLU A 361 7.86 34.26 -2.87
C GLU A 361 9.20 33.53 -3.16
N ASN A 362 9.68 32.74 -2.20
CA ASN A 362 10.91 31.94 -2.32
C ASN A 362 10.68 30.59 -3.00
N LEU A 363 9.52 30.38 -3.65
CA LEU A 363 9.22 29.17 -4.40
C LEU A 363 9.64 29.29 -5.86
N ILE A 364 10.36 28.27 -6.33
CA ILE A 364 10.72 28.06 -7.73
C ILE A 364 9.94 26.85 -8.25
N LEU A 365 9.18 27.06 -9.31
CA LEU A 365 8.49 26.00 -10.05
C LEU A 365 9.29 25.67 -11.31
N ALA A 366 9.92 24.50 -11.34
CA ALA A 366 10.47 23.95 -12.56
C ALA A 366 9.37 23.19 -13.31
N VAL A 367 8.94 23.67 -14.47
CA VAL A 367 7.83 23.12 -15.25
C VAL A 367 8.32 22.53 -16.56
N SER A 368 7.92 21.29 -16.87
CA SER A 368 8.25 20.69 -18.16
C SER A 368 7.46 21.36 -19.30
N GLU A 369 8.15 21.77 -20.37
CA GLU A 369 7.57 22.33 -21.60
C GLU A 369 6.61 21.36 -22.32
N ARG A 370 6.70 20.07 -22.01
CA ARG A 370 5.82 19.03 -22.57
C ARG A 370 4.41 19.06 -21.96
N LEU A 371 4.21 19.85 -20.90
CA LEU A 371 2.94 19.93 -20.18
C LEU A 371 2.03 20.94 -20.86
N ASN A 372 0.84 20.47 -21.25
CA ASN A 372 -0.20 21.35 -21.79
C ASN A 372 -1.02 21.96 -20.65
N LEU A 373 -0.51 23.04 -20.05
CA LEU A 373 -1.14 23.74 -18.92
C LEU A 373 -2.48 24.40 -19.30
N GLU A 374 -2.61 24.87 -20.54
CA GLU A 374 -3.84 25.48 -21.06
C GLU A 374 -4.98 24.46 -21.12
N LYS A 375 -4.71 23.26 -21.65
CA LYS A 375 -5.68 22.15 -21.64
C LYS A 375 -6.04 21.74 -20.21
N ALA A 376 -5.12 21.89 -19.26
CA ALA A 376 -5.39 21.68 -17.86
C ALA A 376 -6.15 22.83 -17.20
N GLY A 377 -6.40 23.96 -17.87
CA GLY A 377 -7.10 25.12 -17.30
C GLY A 377 -6.31 25.82 -16.19
N VAL A 378 -4.98 25.72 -16.22
CA VAL A 378 -4.09 26.38 -15.26
C VAL A 378 -3.74 27.77 -15.80
N LYS A 379 -4.01 28.82 -15.01
CA LYS A 379 -3.57 30.18 -15.30
C LYS A 379 -2.27 30.45 -14.56
N LEU A 380 -1.30 31.02 -15.25
CA LEU A 380 0.01 31.39 -14.67
C LEU A 380 0.02 32.83 -14.11
N ASP A 381 -1.00 33.63 -14.44
CA ASP A 381 -1.10 35.01 -14.02
C ASP A 381 -1.25 35.12 -12.50
N GLY A 382 -0.40 35.92 -11.86
CA GLY A 382 -0.45 36.17 -10.41
C GLY A 382 0.14 35.07 -9.54
N LEU A 383 0.92 34.13 -10.10
CA LEU A 383 1.65 33.14 -9.32
C LEU A 383 2.75 33.80 -8.47
N PRO A 384 2.75 33.62 -7.13
CA PRO A 384 3.79 34.14 -6.24
C PRO A 384 5.04 33.24 -6.27
N ALA A 385 5.45 32.74 -7.44
CA ALA A 385 6.56 31.79 -7.60
C ALA A 385 7.34 32.07 -8.88
N ARG A 386 8.66 31.86 -8.84
CA ARG A 386 9.52 32.00 -10.02
C ARG A 386 9.41 30.74 -10.88
N ILE A 387 9.23 30.87 -12.19
CA ILE A 387 9.02 29.72 -13.10
C ILE A 387 10.28 29.46 -13.93
N VAL A 388 10.74 28.20 -13.95
CA VAL A 388 11.83 27.71 -14.80
C VAL A 388 11.27 26.65 -15.74
N TRP A 389 11.43 26.83 -17.05
CA TRP A 389 10.98 25.86 -18.03
C TRP A 389 12.09 24.88 -18.40
N PHE A 390 11.74 23.59 -18.58
CA PHE A 390 12.69 22.58 -19.03
C PHE A 390 12.06 21.55 -19.97
N LYS A 391 12.86 20.90 -20.83
CA LYS A 391 12.36 19.89 -21.79
C LYS A 391 12.34 18.48 -21.19
N GLU A 392 13.51 17.83 -21.17
CA GLU A 392 13.68 16.45 -20.69
C GLU A 392 14.33 16.37 -19.32
N LYS A 393 15.29 17.25 -19.05
CA LYS A 393 16.03 17.32 -17.80
C LYS A 393 16.11 18.77 -17.36
N LEU A 394 15.95 19.00 -16.06
CA LEU A 394 16.19 20.31 -15.46
C LEU A 394 17.70 20.50 -15.30
N LEU A 395 18.25 21.60 -15.83
CA LEU A 395 19.67 21.92 -15.72
C LEU A 395 19.91 22.86 -14.53
N PRO A 396 20.94 22.63 -13.69
CA PRO A 396 21.28 23.53 -12.58
C PRO A 396 21.40 25.01 -12.98
N ARG A 397 21.99 25.29 -14.15
CA ARG A 397 22.14 26.65 -14.68
C ARG A 397 20.82 27.39 -14.86
N ALA A 398 19.76 26.70 -15.27
CA ALA A 398 18.45 27.31 -15.47
C ALA A 398 17.81 27.73 -14.14
N VAL A 399 18.08 26.99 -13.07
CA VAL A 399 17.63 27.33 -11.72
C VAL A 399 18.48 28.47 -11.14
N LEU A 400 19.80 28.42 -11.31
CA LEU A 400 20.72 29.48 -10.85
C LEU A 400 20.40 30.84 -11.47
N ALA A 401 20.04 30.89 -12.76
CA ALA A 401 19.63 32.13 -13.44
C ALA A 401 18.39 32.81 -12.84
N VAL A 402 17.62 32.07 -12.02
CA VAL A 402 16.40 32.55 -11.37
C VAL A 402 16.61 32.70 -9.86
N LEU A 403 17.81 32.43 -9.35
CA LEU A 403 18.21 32.64 -7.95
C LEU A 403 18.92 33.98 -7.73
N ASP A 404 19.55 34.51 -8.78
CA ASP A 404 20.05 35.89 -8.86
C ASP A 404 18.90 36.90 -8.95
#